data_AF-A0A2D6GWH8-F1
#
_entry.id   AF-A0A2D6GWH8-F1
#
_cell.length_a   1.000
_cell.length_b   1.000
_cell.length_c   1.000
_cell.angle_alpha   90.00
_cell.angle_beta   90.00
_cell.angle_gamma   90.00
#
_symmetry.space_group_name_H-M   'P 1'
#
loop_
_entity.id
_entity.type
_entity.pdbx_description
1 polymer ?
#
loop_
_entity_poly.entity_id
_entity_poly.type
_entity_poly.pdbx_seq_one_letter_code
_entity_poly.pdbx_strand_id
1 'polypeptide(L)'
;MITKSRKAKGRRLQNFVRDKILKVFKHLKKEDVQVALMSQQGPDIKLSRIAKRLVPYQFECKNQEKMKTIYQFYSQARRHGKLEPVVIMKQNSRDPLIVLGFDHFFDLIK
;
A
#
# COMPACT_ATOMS: atom_id res chain seq x y z
N MET A 1 11.15 10.20 20.47
CA MET A 1 11.65 10.73 19.18
C MET A 1 11.68 9.59 18.15
N ILE A 2 11.12 9.74 16.93
CA ILE A 2 11.19 8.69 15.90
C ILE A 2 12.63 8.56 15.40
N THR A 3 13.21 7.36 15.46
CA THR A 3 14.60 7.13 15.03
C THR A 3 14.79 7.35 13.53
N LYS A 4 16.00 7.78 13.13
CA LYS A 4 16.36 7.99 11.70
C LYS A 4 16.08 6.74 10.86
N SER A 5 16.37 5.56 11.40
CA SER A 5 16.11 4.26 10.75
C SER A 5 14.62 4.03 10.47
N ARG A 6 13.72 4.32 11.44
CA ARG A 6 12.28 4.18 11.23
C ARG A 6 11.76 5.10 10.13
N LYS A 7 12.23 6.34 10.07
CA LYS A 7 11.87 7.29 8.99
C LYS A 7 12.36 6.78 7.63
N ALA A 8 13.58 6.26 7.55
CA ALA A 8 14.14 5.71 6.32
C ALA A 8 13.34 4.50 5.82
N LYS A 9 12.93 3.59 6.71
CA LYS A 9 12.07 2.44 6.37
C LYS A 9 10.72 2.87 5.80
N GLY A 10 10.08 3.87 6.40
CA GLY A 10 8.85 4.46 5.88
C GLY A 10 9.03 5.06 4.48
N ARG A 11 10.09 5.87 4.29
CA ARG A 11 10.39 6.48 2.99
C ARG A 11 10.67 5.44 1.90
N ARG A 12 11.38 4.35 2.23
CA ARG A 12 11.62 3.24 1.29
C ARG A 12 10.31 2.60 0.83
N LEU A 13 9.36 2.37 1.74
CA LEU A 13 8.05 1.83 1.40
C LEU A 13 7.27 2.78 0.47
N GLN A 14 7.23 4.08 0.78
CA GLN A 14 6.56 5.07 -0.07
C GLN A 14 7.15 5.11 -1.48
N ASN A 15 8.50 5.10 -1.60
CA ASN A 15 9.17 5.05 -2.89
C ASN A 15 8.81 3.77 -3.66
N PHE A 16 8.79 2.62 -2.98
CA PHE A 16 8.43 1.35 -3.60
C PHE A 16 7.00 1.36 -4.16
N VAL A 17 6.02 1.90 -3.41
CA VAL A 17 4.64 2.04 -3.90
C VAL A 17 4.58 2.95 -5.13
N ARG A 18 5.23 4.13 -5.09
CA ARG A 18 5.33 5.03 -6.26
C ARG A 18 5.88 4.30 -7.48
N ASP A 19 7.01 3.62 -7.34
CA ASP A 19 7.72 2.98 -8.44
C ASP A 19 6.89 1.81 -9.02
N LYS A 20 6.14 1.11 -8.18
CA LYS A 20 5.20 0.08 -8.61
C LYS A 20 4.02 0.64 -9.40
N ILE A 21 3.42 1.74 -8.96
CA ILE A 21 2.37 2.43 -9.74
C ILE A 21 2.90 2.80 -11.14
N LEU A 22 4.07 3.45 -11.22
CA LEU A 22 4.66 3.86 -12.50
C LEU A 22 4.98 2.65 -13.41
N LYS A 23 5.38 1.52 -12.83
CA LYS A 23 5.66 0.30 -13.58
C LYS A 23 4.39 -0.35 -14.15
N VAL A 24 3.32 -0.37 -13.37
CA VAL A 24 2.04 -0.98 -13.75
C VAL A 24 1.30 -0.10 -14.76
N PHE A 25 1.23 1.20 -14.50
CA PHE A 25 0.54 2.18 -15.33
C PHE A 25 1.54 2.94 -16.22
N LYS A 26 2.02 2.27 -17.28
CA LYS A 26 3.09 2.78 -18.17
C LYS A 26 2.78 4.14 -18.84
N HIS A 27 1.52 4.55 -18.87
CA HIS A 27 1.10 5.85 -19.43
C HIS A 27 1.32 7.02 -18.47
N LEU A 28 1.59 6.76 -17.18
CA LEU A 28 1.85 7.79 -16.18
C LEU A 28 3.32 8.23 -16.22
N LYS A 29 3.52 9.54 -16.13
CA LYS A 29 4.86 10.15 -16.01
C LYS A 29 5.28 10.24 -14.56
N LYS A 30 6.56 10.52 -14.33
CA LYS A 30 7.13 10.69 -12.99
C LYS A 30 6.44 11.82 -12.22
N GLU A 31 6.01 12.89 -12.90
CA GLU A 31 5.25 13.97 -12.26
C GLU A 31 3.85 13.54 -11.80
N ASP A 32 3.28 12.49 -12.39
CA ASP A 32 1.92 12.03 -12.09
C ASP A 32 1.82 11.28 -10.77
N VAL A 33 2.94 10.72 -10.29
CA VAL A 33 3.00 9.91 -9.05
C VAL A 33 4.23 10.33 -8.24
N GLN A 34 4.01 11.01 -7.12
CA GLN A 34 5.08 11.53 -6.26
C GLN A 34 4.92 11.07 -4.82
N VAL A 35 6.03 10.97 -4.09
CA VAL A 35 5.98 10.74 -2.63
C VAL A 35 5.83 12.09 -1.93
N ALA A 36 5.02 12.15 -0.88
CA ALA A 36 4.83 13.37 -0.10
C ALA A 36 6.12 13.84 0.59
N LEU A 37 6.26 15.16 0.73
CA LEU A 37 7.36 15.74 1.49
C LEU A 37 7.23 15.36 2.96
N MET A 38 8.35 15.35 3.69
CA MET A 38 8.31 15.06 5.12
C MET A 38 7.41 16.07 5.82
N SER A 39 6.50 15.60 6.67
CA SER A 39 5.55 16.42 7.45
C SER A 39 4.50 17.17 6.62
N GLN A 40 4.38 16.88 5.32
CA GLN A 40 3.28 17.40 4.52
C GLN A 40 1.97 16.70 4.88
N GLN A 41 0.89 17.46 5.01
CA GLN A 41 -0.46 16.89 5.21
C GLN A 41 -1.00 16.26 3.92
N GLY A 42 -1.78 15.19 4.06
CA GLY A 42 -2.39 14.46 2.96
C GLY A 42 -1.85 13.02 2.80
N PRO A 43 -2.18 12.35 1.69
CA PRO A 43 -1.75 10.97 1.44
C PRO A 43 -0.24 10.87 1.21
N ASP A 44 0.32 9.71 1.54
CA ASP A 44 1.76 9.44 1.37
C ASP A 44 2.20 9.46 -0.10
N ILE A 45 1.29 9.08 -1.01
CA ILE A 45 1.47 9.16 -2.46
C ILE A 45 0.54 10.23 -3.03
N LYS A 46 1.14 11.19 -3.72
CA LYS A 46 0.43 12.23 -4.47
C LYS A 46 0.22 11.77 -5.90
N LEU A 47 -1.02 11.90 -6.35
CA LEU A 47 -1.44 11.56 -7.69
C LEU A 47 -1.92 12.82 -8.41
N SER A 48 -1.48 13.01 -9.66
CA SER A 48 -2.04 14.04 -10.54
C SER A 48 -3.51 13.76 -10.86
N ARG A 49 -4.18 14.71 -11.51
CA ARG A 49 -5.56 14.52 -11.97
C ARG A 49 -5.69 13.30 -12.92
N ILE A 50 -4.68 13.04 -13.73
CA ILE A 50 -4.67 11.90 -14.67
C ILE A 50 -4.44 10.61 -13.88
N ALA A 51 -3.45 10.58 -12.99
CA ALA A 51 -3.19 9.41 -12.15
C ALA A 51 -4.39 9.02 -11.28
N LYS A 52 -5.14 9.99 -10.73
CA LYS A 52 -6.36 9.70 -9.95
C LYS A 52 -7.47 9.04 -10.75
N ARG A 53 -7.52 9.24 -12.08
CA ARG A 53 -8.50 8.56 -12.94
C ARG A 53 -8.16 7.08 -13.15
N LEU A 54 -6.87 6.74 -13.15
CA LEU A 54 -6.40 5.37 -13.33
C LEU A 54 -6.23 4.64 -11.99
N VAL A 55 -5.83 5.36 -10.94
CA VAL A 55 -5.57 4.85 -9.60
C VAL A 55 -6.40 5.68 -8.61
N PRO A 56 -7.70 5.40 -8.47
CA PRO A 56 -8.62 6.20 -7.66
C PRO A 56 -8.50 5.90 -6.15
N TYR A 57 -7.27 5.80 -5.64
CA TYR A 57 -6.98 5.43 -4.25
C TYR A 57 -6.11 6.47 -3.54
N GLN A 58 -6.29 6.54 -2.22
CA GLN A 58 -5.40 7.29 -1.33
C GLN A 58 -4.51 6.31 -0.57
N PHE A 59 -3.20 6.46 -0.73
CA PHE A 59 -2.23 5.54 -0.15
C PHE A 59 -1.70 6.09 1.18
N GLU A 60 -1.74 5.24 2.20
CA GLU A 60 -1.07 5.42 3.48
C GLU A 60 -0.09 4.25 3.67
N CYS A 61 1.19 4.57 3.88
CA CYS A 61 2.30 3.63 3.95
C CYS A 61 2.78 3.48 5.40
N LYS A 62 2.54 2.32 6.01
CA LYS A 62 3.03 2.02 7.37
C LYS A 62 4.01 0.85 7.35
N ASN A 63 5.25 1.11 7.79
CA ASN A 63 6.27 0.08 8.00
C ASN A 63 6.52 -0.09 9.52
N GLN A 64 5.84 -1.05 10.15
CA GLN A 64 5.97 -1.34 11.58
C GLN A 64 5.66 -2.80 11.94
N GLU A 65 6.33 -3.30 12.99
CA GLU A 65 6.19 -4.68 13.49
C GLU A 65 4.86 -4.97 14.21
N LYS A 66 4.13 -3.94 14.66
CA LYS A 66 2.83 -4.11 15.34
C LYS A 66 1.74 -4.73 14.46
N MET A 67 2.06 -5.15 13.24
CA MET A 67 1.19 -5.86 12.31
C MET A 67 1.32 -7.39 12.38
N LYS A 68 2.11 -7.95 13.32
CA LYS A 68 2.44 -9.38 13.40
C LYS A 68 1.23 -10.32 13.24
N THR A 69 0.11 -10.04 13.91
CA THR A 69 -1.10 -10.89 13.83
C THR A 69 -1.70 -10.92 12.43
N ILE A 70 -1.69 -9.79 11.70
CA ILE A 70 -2.19 -9.71 10.32
C ILE A 70 -1.35 -10.62 9.39
N TYR A 71 -0.02 -10.58 9.55
CA TYR A 71 0.89 -11.44 8.77
C TYR A 71 0.72 -12.93 9.11
N GLN A 72 0.39 -13.26 10.37
CA GLN A 72 0.08 -14.63 10.77
C GLN A 72 -1.20 -15.12 10.09
N PHE A 73 -2.28 -14.33 10.10
CA PHE A 73 -3.53 -14.68 9.41
C PHE A 73 -3.33 -14.86 7.91
N TYR A 74 -2.59 -13.97 7.27
CA TYR A 74 -2.29 -14.07 5.84
C TYR A 74 -1.44 -15.31 5.51
N SER A 75 -0.44 -15.61 6.36
CA SER A 75 0.39 -16.81 6.21
C SER A 75 -0.42 -18.10 6.37
N GLN A 76 -1.43 -18.11 7.26
CA GLN A 76 -2.35 -19.21 7.41
C GLN A 76 -3.23 -19.36 6.17
N ALA A 77 -3.84 -18.28 5.66
CA ALA A 77 -4.64 -18.30 4.44
C ALA A 77 -3.86 -18.86 3.24
N ARG A 78 -2.58 -18.50 3.10
CA ARG A 78 -1.69 -19.01 2.03
C ARG A 78 -1.45 -20.52 2.09
N ARG A 79 -1.64 -21.18 3.24
CA ARG A 79 -1.46 -22.63 3.39
C ARG A 79 -2.69 -23.45 3.01
N HIS A 80 -3.84 -22.81 2.78
CA HIS A 80 -5.10 -23.52 2.51
C HIS A 80 -5.19 -24.12 1.09
N GLY A 81 -4.36 -23.69 0.14
CA GLY A 81 -4.41 -24.21 -1.23
C GLY A 81 -3.58 -23.41 -2.23
N LYS A 82 -3.96 -23.52 -3.51
CA LYS A 82 -3.27 -22.88 -4.65
C LYS A 82 -3.87 -21.53 -5.10
N LEU A 83 -5.02 -21.15 -4.54
CA LEU A 83 -5.71 -19.89 -4.89
C LEU A 83 -5.04 -18.69 -4.21
N GLU A 84 -5.34 -17.48 -4.70
CA GLU A 84 -4.81 -16.25 -4.11
C GLU A 84 -5.33 -16.07 -2.68
N PRO A 85 -4.45 -15.94 -1.68
CA PRO A 85 -4.86 -15.79 -0.29
C PRO A 85 -5.43 -14.39 -0.03
N VAL A 86 -6.53 -14.37 0.71
CA VAL A 86 -7.20 -13.15 1.16
C VAL A 86 -7.57 -13.30 2.63
N VAL A 87 -7.44 -12.22 3.38
CA VAL A 87 -7.90 -12.15 4.77
C VAL A 87 -8.92 -11.04 4.88
N ILE A 88 -10.13 -11.39 5.31
CA ILE A 88 -11.15 -10.42 5.72
C ILE A 88 -11.03 -10.25 7.23
N MET A 89 -10.94 -9.03 7.71
CA MET A 89 -10.80 -8.73 9.13
C MET A 89 -11.65 -7.54 9.55
N LYS A 90 -12.08 -7.54 10.81
CA LYS A 90 -13.00 -6.55 11.34
C LYS A 90 -12.74 -6.33 12.82
N GLN A 91 -13.00 -5.12 13.29
CA GLN A 91 -13.18 -4.82 14.71
C GLN A 91 -14.65 -4.50 14.99
N ASN A 92 -15.10 -4.61 16.26
CA ASN A 92 -16.47 -4.22 16.63
C ASN A 92 -16.75 -2.78 16.20
N SER A 93 -17.94 -2.55 15.64
CA SER A 93 -18.39 -1.26 15.12
C SER A 93 -17.51 -0.61 14.03
N ARG A 94 -16.64 -1.40 13.38
CA ARG A 94 -15.89 -1.00 12.18
C ARG A 94 -16.33 -1.82 10.98
N ASP A 95 -16.20 -1.24 9.80
CA ASP A 95 -16.36 -1.98 8.55
C ASP A 95 -15.26 -3.03 8.38
N PRO A 96 -15.56 -4.16 7.73
CA PRO A 96 -14.55 -5.15 7.40
C PRO A 96 -13.53 -4.57 6.42
N LEU A 97 -12.28 -4.94 6.62
CA LEU A 97 -11.16 -4.64 5.74
C LEU A 97 -10.66 -5.94 5.11
N ILE A 98 -10.11 -5.80 3.90
CA ILE A 98 -9.46 -6.89 3.20
C ILE A 98 -7.95 -6.69 3.20
N VAL A 99 -7.21 -7.78 3.45
CA VAL A 99 -5.78 -7.87 3.25
C VAL A 99 -5.55 -8.86 2.12
N LEU A 100 -4.96 -8.38 1.04
CA LEU A 100 -4.60 -9.14 -0.14
C LEU A 100 -3.14 -8.84 -0.53
N GLY A 101 -2.56 -9.70 -1.36
CA GLY A 101 -1.18 -9.57 -1.79
C GLY A 101 -0.94 -8.24 -2.49
N PHE A 102 0.15 -7.56 -2.15
CA PHE A 102 0.45 -6.24 -2.72
C PHE A 102 0.52 -6.26 -4.25
N ASP A 103 1.18 -7.26 -4.84
CA ASP A 103 1.25 -7.38 -6.30
C ASP A 103 -0.12 -7.75 -6.91
N HIS A 104 -0.89 -8.64 -6.27
CA HIS A 104 -2.24 -8.98 -6.72
C HIS A 104 -3.20 -7.79 -6.72
N PHE A 105 -3.09 -6.88 -5.75
CA PHE A 105 -3.85 -5.63 -5.74
C PHE A 105 -3.66 -4.86 -7.05
N PHE A 106 -2.41 -4.74 -7.51
CA PHE A 106 -2.11 -4.01 -8.73
C PHE A 106 -2.62 -4.70 -9.99
N ASP A 107 -2.73 -6.03 -9.99
CA ASP A 107 -3.38 -6.76 -11.08
C ASP A 107 -4.89 -6.48 -11.15
N LEU A 108 -5.54 -6.23 -10.00
CA LEU A 108 -6.97 -5.91 -9.93
C LEU A 108 -7.31 -4.49 -10.38
N ILE A 109 -6.40 -3.53 -10.13
CA ILE A 109 -6.68 -2.10 -10.38
C ILE A 109 -6.07 -1.56 -11.68
N LYS A 110 -5.25 -2.37 -12.36
CA LYS A 110 -4.67 -2.03 -13.65
C LYS A 110 -5.75 -1.92 -14.73
#